data_AF-A0A1W9PSZ2-F1
#
_entry.id   AF-A0A1W9PSZ2-F1
#
_cell.length_a   1.000
_cell.length_b   1.000
_cell.length_c   1.000
_cell.angle_alpha   90.00
_cell.angle_beta   90.00
_cell.angle_gamma   90.00
#
_symmetry.space_group_name_H-M   'P 1'
#
loop_
_entity.id
_entity.type
_entity.pdbx_description
1 polymer ?
#
loop_
_entity_poly.entity_id
_entity_poly.type
_entity_poly.pdbx_seq_one_letter_code
_entity_poly.pdbx_strand_id
1 'polypeptide(L)'
;MEDRLQKILARAGYGSRRACEELIVDRRVKVNGTIATLGMKADREKDEGRLDVDSEGLILMTNDGELTNRLTHPKYKHEKEYRVQVAGSPTQAQLTAWQDGITLDDGQHTLPADVRIESQEKKSTWLRVILREGRNRQIRRMGASSNLPVQRIIRVRIANLRLNDLPTRKWRYLTSKEIKDLKNIT
;
A
#
# COMPACT_ATOMS: atom_id res chain seq x y z
N MET A 1 -5.76 17.79 24.20
CA MET A 1 -6.56 18.81 23.48
C MET A 1 -6.90 18.25 22.12
N GLU A 2 -8.19 18.14 21.79
CA GLU A 2 -8.61 17.61 20.48
C GLU A 2 -8.17 18.51 19.32
N ASP A 3 -7.63 17.89 18.28
CA ASP A 3 -7.27 18.57 17.04
C ASP A 3 -7.74 17.74 15.84
N ARG A 4 -7.77 18.35 14.66
CA ARG A 4 -8.12 17.64 13.41
C ARG A 4 -7.13 16.49 13.20
N LEU A 5 -7.64 15.29 12.90
CA LEU A 5 -6.82 14.08 12.77
C LEU A 5 -5.72 14.26 11.72
N GLN A 6 -6.01 14.86 10.57
CA GLN A 6 -4.99 15.13 9.54
C GLN A 6 -3.88 16.09 10.01
N LYS A 7 -4.18 16.97 10.97
CA LYS A 7 -3.20 17.87 11.58
C LYS A 7 -2.35 17.14 12.61
N ILE A 8 -2.95 16.21 13.36
CA ILE A 8 -2.23 15.31 14.28
C ILE A 8 -1.28 14.42 13.49
N LEU A 9 -1.77 13.75 12.44
CA LEU A 9 -0.98 12.89 11.57
C LEU A 9 0.18 13.66 10.89
N ALA A 10 -0.10 14.85 10.37
CA ALA A 10 0.94 15.67 9.74
C ALA A 10 2.03 16.08 10.74
N ARG A 11 1.64 16.48 11.97
CA ARG A 11 2.59 16.81 13.04
C ARG A 11 3.40 15.60 13.52
N ALA A 12 2.83 14.40 13.43
CA ALA A 12 3.51 13.15 13.72
C ALA A 12 4.41 12.66 12.56
N GLY A 13 4.49 13.41 11.45
CA GLY A 13 5.38 13.12 10.33
C GLY A 13 4.82 12.17 9.28
N TYR A 14 3.52 11.86 9.30
CA TYR A 14 2.89 10.96 8.31
C TYR A 14 2.65 11.61 6.94
N GLY A 15 3.04 12.87 6.75
CA GLY A 15 2.95 13.60 5.48
C GLY A 15 2.44 15.03 5.65
N SER A 16 2.08 15.69 4.55
CA SER A 16 1.36 16.97 4.59
C SER A 16 -0.06 16.75 5.14
N ARG A 17 -0.75 17.82 5.59
CA ARG A 17 -2.15 17.69 6.03
C ARG A 17 -3.04 17.10 4.93
N ARG A 18 -2.86 17.52 3.68
CA ARG A 18 -3.62 16.98 2.54
C ARG A 18 -3.31 15.51 2.28
N ALA A 19 -2.04 15.11 2.33
CA ALA A 19 -1.67 13.70 2.22
C ALA A 19 -2.27 12.86 3.36
N CYS A 20 -2.35 13.42 4.57
CA CYS A 20 -3.01 12.75 5.70
C CYS A 20 -4.54 12.66 5.53
N GLU A 21 -5.18 13.63 4.88
CA GLU A 21 -6.59 13.54 4.50
C GLU A 21 -6.82 12.39 3.51
N GLU A 22 -5.92 12.22 2.53
CA GLU A 22 -5.96 11.06 1.63
C GLU A 22 -5.83 9.74 2.40
N LEU A 23 -4.92 9.63 3.37
CA LEU A 23 -4.83 8.43 4.22
C LEU A 23 -6.12 8.12 4.97
N ILE A 24 -6.84 9.16 5.42
CA ILE A 24 -8.12 9.02 6.12
C ILE A 24 -9.23 8.62 5.15
N VAL A 25 -9.34 9.29 4.00
CA VAL A 25 -10.30 8.97 2.93
C VAL A 25 -10.10 7.53 2.43
N ASP A 26 -8.84 7.16 2.25
CA ASP A 26 -8.43 5.80 1.93
C ASP A 26 -8.61 4.84 3.10
N ARG A 27 -9.26 5.18 4.22
CA ARG A 27 -9.50 4.25 5.34
C ARG A 27 -8.23 3.58 5.90
N ARG A 28 -7.06 4.21 5.74
CA ARG A 28 -5.74 3.70 6.20
C ARG A 28 -5.45 4.03 7.65
N VAL A 29 -6.28 4.85 8.27
CA VAL A 29 -6.12 5.35 9.64
C VAL A 29 -7.26 4.80 10.49
N LYS A 30 -6.91 4.21 11.63
CA LYS A 30 -7.84 3.89 12.70
C LYS A 30 -7.54 4.72 13.94
N VAL A 31 -8.58 5.15 14.64
CA VAL A 31 -8.50 5.80 15.95
C VAL A 31 -9.34 4.95 16.91
N ASN A 32 -8.73 4.43 17.98
CA ASN A 32 -9.40 3.56 18.97
C ASN A 32 -10.16 2.39 18.31
N GLY A 33 -9.50 1.73 17.35
CA GLY A 33 -10.07 0.60 16.60
C GLY A 33 -11.07 0.95 15.49
N THR A 34 -11.55 2.20 15.41
CA THR A 34 -12.55 2.64 14.42
C THR A 34 -11.89 3.27 13.20
N ILE A 35 -12.37 2.97 11.99
CA ILE A 35 -11.86 3.59 10.75
C ILE A 35 -12.15 5.09 10.78
N ALA A 36 -11.12 5.89 10.60
CA ALA A 36 -11.25 7.34 10.61
C ALA A 36 -11.97 7.87 9.37
N THR A 37 -12.68 8.98 9.54
CA THR A 37 -13.37 9.71 8.46
C THR A 37 -12.83 11.13 8.33
N LEU A 38 -12.96 11.73 7.14
CA LEU A 38 -12.42 13.06 6.89
C LEU A 38 -13.06 14.09 7.85
N GLY A 39 -12.20 14.89 8.49
CA GLY A 39 -12.64 15.87 9.49
C GLY A 39 -12.79 15.32 10.91
N MET A 40 -12.58 14.02 11.14
CA MET A 40 -12.49 13.45 12.48
C MET A 40 -11.48 14.24 13.33
N LYS A 41 -11.84 14.52 14.58
CA LYS A 41 -10.92 15.03 15.59
C LYS A 41 -10.46 13.88 16.47
N ALA A 42 -9.26 14.00 17.01
CA ALA A 42 -8.71 13.05 17.97
C ALA A 42 -7.91 13.82 19.03
N ASP A 43 -7.73 13.22 20.19
CA ASP A 43 -6.80 13.70 21.21
C ASP A 43 -5.52 12.86 21.17
N ARG A 44 -4.40 13.51 20.87
CA ARG A 44 -3.09 12.86 20.75
C ARG A 44 -2.64 12.15 22.04
N GLU A 45 -3.08 12.62 23.21
CA GLU A 45 -2.66 12.06 24.50
C GLU A 45 -3.53 10.89 24.95
N LYS A 46 -4.75 10.79 24.43
CA LYS A 46 -5.75 9.81 24.89
C LYS A 46 -6.06 8.72 23.86
N ASP A 47 -5.96 9.05 22.57
CA ASP A 47 -6.39 8.15 21.50
C ASP A 47 -5.23 7.36 20.89
N GLU A 48 -5.44 6.06 20.68
CA GLU A 48 -4.50 5.21 19.95
C GLU A 48 -4.77 5.28 18.43
N GLY A 49 -3.80 5.82 17.69
CA GLY A 49 -3.80 5.80 16.23
C GLY A 49 -3.06 4.58 15.69
N ARG A 50 -3.68 3.82 14.77
CA ARG A 50 -3.01 2.76 14.01
C ARG A 50 -3.07 3.03 12.52
N LEU A 51 -1.91 3.01 11.87
CA LEU A 51 -1.80 2.94 10.41
C LEU A 51 -1.74 1.47 9.98
N ASP A 52 -2.43 1.13 8.90
CA ASP A 52 -2.53 -0.21 8.27
C ASP A 52 -1.37 -1.18 8.62
N VAL A 53 -1.65 -2.12 9.54
CA VAL A 53 -0.65 -2.98 10.22
C VAL A 53 -0.31 -4.24 9.40
N ASP A 54 -1.08 -4.55 8.36
CA ASP A 54 -1.10 -5.90 7.78
C ASP A 54 -0.30 -6.06 6.48
N SER A 55 0.62 -5.14 6.16
CA SER A 55 1.45 -5.21 4.95
C SER A 55 2.92 -5.16 5.29
N GLU A 56 3.65 -6.17 4.83
CA GLU A 56 5.09 -6.28 5.04
C GLU A 56 5.85 -5.70 3.83
N GLY A 57 7.17 -5.53 4.00
CA GLY A 57 8.08 -5.19 2.92
C GLY A 57 8.47 -3.71 2.88
N LEU A 58 8.89 -3.26 1.69
CA LEU A 58 9.54 -1.98 1.47
C LEU A 58 8.64 -0.80 1.86
N ILE A 59 9.15 0.04 2.75
CA ILE A 59 8.59 1.36 3.07
C ILE A 59 9.70 2.38 2.90
N LEU A 60 9.42 3.43 2.14
CA LEU A 60 10.31 4.58 2.05
C LEU A 60 9.92 5.60 3.13
N MET A 61 10.88 5.99 3.95
CA MET A 61 10.76 7.09 4.89
C MET A 61 11.65 8.24 4.43
N THR A 62 11.09 9.44 4.32
CA THR A 62 11.82 10.64 3.90
C THR A 62 11.21 11.87 4.56
N ASN A 63 12.04 12.89 4.78
CA ASN A 63 11.61 14.24 5.15
C ASN A 63 11.40 15.14 3.91
N ASP A 64 11.67 14.63 2.70
CA ASP A 64 11.40 15.31 1.44
C ASP A 64 9.93 15.13 1.05
N GLY A 65 9.14 16.18 1.29
CA GLY A 65 7.71 16.18 1.00
C GLY A 65 7.40 16.13 -0.50
N GLU A 66 8.27 16.66 -1.36
CA GLU A 66 8.08 16.61 -2.81
C GLU A 66 8.28 15.20 -3.33
N LEU A 67 9.34 14.51 -2.89
CA LEU A 67 9.59 13.11 -3.22
C LEU A 67 8.45 12.21 -2.73
N THR A 68 7.95 12.45 -1.51
CA THR A 68 6.81 11.72 -0.96
C THR A 68 5.60 11.87 -1.87
N ASN A 69 5.22 13.11 -2.20
CA ASN A 69 4.09 13.39 -3.07
C ASN A 69 4.27 12.76 -4.46
N ARG A 70 5.47 12.84 -5.04
CA ARG A 70 5.75 12.24 -6.35
C ARG A 70 5.54 10.73 -6.33
N LEU A 71 6.06 10.05 -5.30
CA LEU A 71 5.95 8.60 -5.17
C LEU A 71 4.55 8.10 -4.84
N THR A 72 3.75 8.86 -4.09
CA THR A 72 2.44 8.41 -3.61
C THR A 72 1.27 8.89 -4.46
N HIS A 73 1.39 10.05 -5.13
CA HIS A 73 0.25 10.66 -5.80
C HIS A 73 -0.19 9.82 -7.02
N PRO A 74 -1.49 9.48 -7.16
CA PRO A 74 -1.99 8.58 -8.21
C PRO A 74 -1.64 9.00 -9.64
N LYS A 75 -1.56 10.31 -9.91
CA LYS A 75 -1.23 10.86 -11.24
C LYS A 75 0.07 10.32 -11.84
N TYR A 76 1.08 10.00 -11.03
CA TYR A 76 2.38 9.53 -11.51
C TYR A 76 2.39 8.02 -11.83
N LYS A 77 1.36 7.29 -11.40
CA LYS A 77 1.12 5.87 -11.74
C LYS A 77 2.34 4.96 -11.53
N HIS A 78 3.18 5.29 -10.54
CA HIS A 78 4.39 4.52 -10.28
C HIS A 78 4.04 3.09 -9.91
N GLU A 79 4.71 2.17 -10.59
CA GLU A 79 4.56 0.74 -10.37
C GLU A 79 4.98 0.36 -8.95
N LYS A 80 4.20 -0.56 -8.38
CA LYS A 80 4.47 -1.16 -7.08
C LYS A 80 4.39 -2.67 -7.28
N GLU A 81 5.47 -3.35 -6.91
CA GLU A 81 5.56 -4.80 -7.05
C GLU A 81 5.40 -5.46 -5.69
N TYR A 82 4.55 -6.46 -5.66
CA TYR A 82 4.19 -7.21 -4.48
C TYR A 82 4.39 -8.70 -4.71
N ARG A 83 4.84 -9.39 -3.66
CA ARG A 83 4.68 -10.84 -3.51
C ARG A 83 3.47 -11.08 -2.63
N VAL A 84 2.49 -11.79 -3.16
CA VAL A 84 1.18 -11.97 -2.56
C VAL A 84 0.94 -13.46 -2.38
N GLN A 85 0.75 -13.90 -1.14
CA GLN A 85 0.36 -15.27 -0.86
C GLN A 85 -1.15 -15.36 -0.79
N VAL A 86 -1.72 -16.23 -1.62
CA VAL A 86 -3.16 -16.52 -1.64
C VAL A 86 -3.41 -17.96 -1.18
N ALA A 87 -4.59 -18.19 -0.59
CA ALA A 87 -5.00 -19.53 -0.18
C ALA A 87 -5.29 -20.42 -1.41
N GLY A 88 -4.81 -21.65 -1.37
CA GLY A 88 -5.02 -22.65 -2.42
C GLY A 88 -4.31 -22.31 -3.74
N SER A 89 -4.90 -22.79 -4.83
CA SER A 89 -4.41 -22.62 -6.20
C SER A 89 -5.40 -21.78 -7.00
N PRO A 90 -5.01 -20.58 -7.48
CA PRO A 90 -5.86 -19.74 -8.31
C PRO A 90 -6.22 -20.47 -9.61
N THR A 91 -7.48 -20.35 -10.03
CA THR A 91 -7.90 -20.79 -11.36
C THR A 91 -7.43 -19.79 -12.42
N GLN A 92 -7.36 -20.24 -13.68
CA GLN A 92 -7.00 -19.35 -14.78
C GLN A 92 -7.97 -18.16 -14.90
N ALA A 93 -9.26 -18.38 -14.66
CA ALA A 93 -10.27 -17.32 -14.67
C ALA A 93 -10.02 -16.27 -13.56
N GLN A 94 -9.61 -16.69 -12.36
CA GLN A 94 -9.27 -15.78 -11.27
C GLN A 94 -8.02 -14.94 -11.61
N LEU A 95 -7.00 -15.56 -12.22
CA LEU A 95 -5.80 -14.84 -12.65
C LEU A 95 -6.12 -13.83 -13.74
N THR A 96 -6.89 -14.23 -14.76
CA THR A 96 -7.33 -13.33 -15.83
C THR A 96 -8.16 -12.17 -15.28
N ALA A 97 -9.07 -12.42 -14.34
CA ALA A 97 -9.83 -11.35 -13.69
C ALA A 97 -8.94 -10.34 -12.95
N TRP A 98 -7.87 -10.78 -12.29
CA TRP A 98 -6.91 -9.85 -11.68
C TRP A 98 -6.07 -9.11 -12.71
N GLN A 99 -5.74 -9.74 -13.84
CA GLN A 99 -4.95 -9.14 -14.92
C GLN A 99 -5.72 -8.06 -15.68
N ASP A 100 -6.98 -8.33 -16.04
CA ASP A 100 -7.85 -7.41 -16.78
C ASP A 100 -8.43 -6.31 -15.87
N GLY A 101 -8.43 -6.56 -14.57
CA GLY A 101 -9.00 -5.70 -13.55
C GLY A 101 -10.35 -6.27 -13.05
N ILE A 102 -10.65 -5.97 -11.79
CA ILE A 102 -11.82 -6.49 -11.09
C ILE A 102 -12.61 -5.36 -10.42
N THR A 103 -13.93 -5.49 -10.41
CA THR A 103 -14.82 -4.62 -9.63
C THR A 103 -14.69 -4.93 -8.15
N LEU A 104 -14.33 -3.92 -7.35
CA LEU A 104 -14.25 -4.03 -5.90
C LEU A 104 -15.63 -3.88 -5.24
N ASP A 105 -15.70 -4.11 -3.93
CA ASP A 105 -16.90 -3.97 -3.08
C ASP A 105 -17.51 -2.55 -3.06
N ASP A 106 -16.78 -1.52 -3.49
CA ASP A 106 -17.28 -0.16 -3.65
C ASP A 106 -17.81 0.15 -5.06
N GLY A 107 -17.91 -0.86 -5.93
CA GLY A 107 -18.36 -0.74 -7.32
C GLY A 107 -17.32 -0.16 -8.28
N GLN A 108 -16.13 0.23 -7.81
CA GLN A 108 -15.09 0.77 -8.68
C GLN A 108 -14.23 -0.35 -9.27
N HIS A 109 -13.98 -0.27 -10.57
CA HIS A 109 -13.12 -1.21 -11.28
C HIS A 109 -11.63 -0.87 -11.12
N THR A 110 -10.78 -1.87 -10.87
CA THR A 110 -9.33 -1.65 -10.84
C THR A 110 -8.76 -1.47 -12.23
N LEU A 111 -7.59 -0.84 -12.32
CA LEU A 111 -6.79 -0.88 -13.54
C LEU A 111 -6.25 -2.30 -13.79
N PRO A 112 -5.93 -2.65 -15.05
CA PRO A 112 -5.20 -3.87 -15.36
C PRO A 112 -3.88 -3.96 -14.60
N ALA A 113 -3.50 -5.18 -14.22
CA ALA A 113 -2.32 -5.48 -13.42
C ALA A 113 -1.48 -6.61 -14.02
N ASP A 114 -0.15 -6.58 -13.85
CA ASP A 114 0.67 -7.74 -14.18
C ASP A 114 0.61 -8.72 -13.00
N VAL A 115 -0.06 -9.85 -13.20
CA VAL A 115 -0.21 -10.90 -12.19
C VAL A 115 0.33 -12.21 -12.75
N ARG A 116 1.31 -12.80 -12.06
CA ARG A 116 1.91 -14.08 -12.43
C ARG A 116 2.07 -14.98 -11.22
N ILE A 117 1.94 -16.29 -11.43
CA ILE A 117 2.34 -17.27 -10.43
C ILE A 117 3.86 -17.24 -10.31
N GLU A 118 4.36 -17.10 -9.08
CA GLU A 118 5.79 -17.19 -8.76
C GLU A 118 6.14 -18.59 -8.24
N SER A 119 5.32 -19.13 -7.33
CA SER A 119 5.45 -20.50 -6.85
C SER A 119 4.11 -21.04 -6.32
N GLN A 120 3.96 -22.36 -6.34
CA GLN A 120 2.79 -23.05 -5.80
C GLN A 120 3.19 -24.03 -4.71
N GLU A 121 2.46 -23.99 -3.60
CA GLU A 121 2.58 -24.90 -2.47
C GLU A 121 1.25 -25.66 -2.29
N LYS A 122 1.24 -26.71 -1.45
CA LYS A 122 0.05 -27.58 -1.28
C LYS A 122 -1.22 -26.83 -0.85
N LYS A 123 -1.10 -25.74 -0.09
CA LYS A 123 -2.24 -24.98 0.48
C LYS A 123 -2.22 -23.49 0.15
N SER A 124 -1.24 -23.02 -0.61
CA SER A 124 -1.10 -21.60 -0.93
C SER A 124 -0.30 -21.40 -2.22
N THR A 125 -0.54 -20.28 -2.88
CA THR A 125 0.20 -19.88 -4.08
C THR A 125 0.80 -18.51 -3.85
N TRP A 126 2.07 -18.34 -4.24
CA TRP A 126 2.71 -17.04 -4.33
C TRP A 126 2.48 -16.45 -5.71
N LEU A 127 1.96 -15.23 -5.71
CA LEU A 127 1.74 -14.41 -6.88
C LEU A 127 2.68 -13.22 -6.85
N ARG A 128 3.27 -12.93 -8.01
CA ARG A 128 3.89 -11.65 -8.31
C ARG A 128 2.81 -10.73 -8.88
N VAL A 129 2.59 -9.59 -8.24
CA VAL A 129 1.55 -8.62 -8.59
C VAL A 129 2.19 -7.24 -8.76
N ILE A 130 2.04 -6.62 -9.94
CA ILE A 130 2.48 -5.25 -10.21
C ILE A 130 1.25 -4.36 -10.42
N LEU A 131 1.10 -3.36 -9.55
CA LEU A 131 0.03 -2.37 -9.62
C LEU A 131 0.58 -1.00 -10.00
N ARG A 132 -0.17 -0.25 -10.81
CA ARG A 132 0.12 1.15 -11.14
C ARG A 132 -0.71 2.14 -10.33
N GLU A 133 -1.71 1.64 -9.62
CA GLU A 133 -2.52 2.39 -8.66
C GLU A 133 -2.22 1.93 -7.23
N GLY A 134 -2.78 2.64 -6.26
CA GLY A 134 -2.53 2.40 -4.84
C GLY A 134 -3.78 2.57 -3.99
N ARG A 135 -4.92 2.01 -4.44
CA ARG A 135 -6.19 2.11 -3.72
C ARG A 135 -6.11 1.39 -2.37
N ASN A 136 -6.91 1.81 -1.40
CA ASN A 136 -6.87 1.20 -0.06
C ASN A 136 -7.03 -0.32 -0.11
N ARG A 137 -6.06 -1.03 0.50
CA ARG A 137 -6.07 -2.49 0.66
C ARG A 137 -6.42 -3.23 -0.65
N GLN A 138 -6.07 -2.65 -1.80
CA GLN A 138 -6.54 -3.09 -3.12
C GLN A 138 -6.34 -4.58 -3.36
N ILE A 139 -5.13 -5.11 -3.14
CA ILE A 139 -4.81 -6.54 -3.33
C ILE A 139 -5.72 -7.44 -2.46
N ARG A 140 -5.97 -7.05 -1.21
CA ARG A 140 -6.86 -7.82 -0.32
C ARG A 140 -8.30 -7.78 -0.81
N ARG A 141 -8.75 -6.64 -1.31
CA ARG A 141 -10.10 -6.45 -1.86
C ARG A 141 -10.29 -7.20 -3.18
N MET A 142 -9.28 -7.21 -4.05
CA MET A 142 -9.25 -8.04 -5.26
C MET A 142 -9.39 -9.51 -4.90
N GLY A 143 -8.64 -9.99 -3.91
CA GLY A 143 -8.76 -11.37 -3.42
C GLY A 143 -10.10 -11.70 -2.80
N ALA A 144 -10.67 -10.82 -1.99
CA ALA A 144 -12.02 -11.02 -1.47
C ALA A 144 -13.06 -11.11 -2.60
N SER A 145 -12.98 -10.24 -3.60
CA SER A 145 -13.92 -10.17 -4.73
C SER A 145 -13.81 -11.38 -5.67
N SER A 146 -12.62 -11.98 -5.80
CA SER A 146 -12.40 -13.20 -6.59
C SER A 146 -12.55 -14.51 -5.80
N ASN A 147 -13.02 -14.45 -4.53
CA ASN A 147 -13.04 -15.60 -3.62
C ASN A 147 -11.67 -16.30 -3.49
N LEU A 148 -10.61 -15.49 -3.43
CA LEU A 148 -9.22 -15.90 -3.34
C LEU A 148 -8.55 -15.17 -2.15
N PRO A 149 -8.72 -15.66 -0.91
CA PRO A 149 -8.27 -14.97 0.29
C PRO A 149 -6.75 -14.72 0.28
N VAL A 150 -6.36 -13.47 0.53
CA VAL A 150 -4.96 -13.06 0.61
C VAL A 150 -4.44 -13.24 2.02
N GLN A 151 -3.46 -14.14 2.18
CA GLN A 151 -2.85 -14.49 3.46
C GLN A 151 -1.73 -13.49 3.81
N ARG A 152 -0.86 -13.18 2.85
CA ARG A 152 0.33 -12.34 3.09
C ARG A 152 0.61 -11.42 1.91
N ILE A 153 1.10 -10.22 2.20
CA ILE A 153 1.48 -9.22 1.20
C ILE A 153 2.83 -8.65 1.59
N ILE A 154 3.79 -8.74 0.67
CA ILE A 154 5.13 -8.19 0.83
C ILE A 154 5.40 -7.26 -0.35
N ARG A 155 5.52 -5.95 -0.10
CA ARG A 155 5.96 -5.02 -1.15
C ARG A 155 7.45 -5.16 -1.36
N VAL A 156 7.88 -5.51 -2.56
CA VAL A 156 9.29 -5.73 -2.90
C VAL A 156 9.88 -4.61 -3.74
N ARG A 157 9.04 -3.78 -4.38
CA ARG A 157 9.48 -2.63 -5.18
C ARG A 157 8.47 -1.49 -5.15
N ILE A 158 8.97 -0.25 -5.16
CA ILE A 158 8.22 0.96 -5.53
C ILE A 158 9.05 1.70 -6.58
N ALA A 159 8.46 1.99 -7.73
CA ALA A 159 9.14 2.58 -8.86
C ALA A 159 10.44 1.81 -9.18
N ASN A 160 11.60 2.45 -9.07
CA ASN A 160 12.91 1.84 -9.26
C ASN A 160 13.55 1.30 -7.95
N LEU A 161 13.00 1.63 -6.78
CA LEU A 161 13.55 1.22 -5.49
C LEU A 161 13.08 -0.19 -5.12
N ARG A 162 14.03 -1.07 -4.81
CA ARG A 162 13.79 -2.48 -4.44
C ARG A 162 14.15 -2.77 -2.99
N LEU A 163 13.44 -3.72 -2.38
CA LEU A 163 13.73 -4.21 -1.03
C LEU A 163 15.07 -4.94 -0.96
N ASN A 164 15.44 -5.66 -2.03
CA ASN A 164 16.63 -6.52 -2.11
C ASN A 164 16.69 -7.52 -0.95
N ASP A 165 17.84 -7.60 -0.28
CA ASP A 165 18.20 -8.49 0.81
C ASP A 165 17.98 -7.89 2.20
N LEU A 166 17.35 -6.71 2.30
CA LEU A 166 17.07 -6.05 3.58
C LEU A 166 16.19 -6.96 4.46
N PRO A 167 16.68 -7.41 5.64
CA PRO A 167 15.90 -8.30 6.48
C PRO A 167 14.64 -7.62 7.02
N THR A 168 13.62 -8.43 7.31
CA THR A 168 12.36 -7.97 7.91
C THR A 168 12.63 -7.16 9.20
N ARG A 169 11.94 -6.03 9.36
CA ARG A 169 12.08 -5.08 10.49
C ARG A 169 13.45 -4.38 10.58
N LYS A 170 14.30 -4.46 9.56
CA LYS A 170 15.51 -3.64 9.45
C LYS A 170 15.29 -2.48 8.50
N TRP A 171 16.13 -1.46 8.65
CA TRP A 171 16.16 -0.28 7.79
C TRP A 171 17.60 0.03 7.42
N ARG A 172 17.77 0.77 6.32
CA ARG A 172 19.05 1.33 5.91
C ARG A 172 18.82 2.67 5.23
N TYR A 173 19.87 3.49 5.17
CA TYR A 173 19.86 4.65 4.30
C TYR A 173 19.89 4.23 2.83
N LEU A 174 19.29 5.07 1.98
CA LEU A 174 19.43 4.95 0.54
C LEU A 174 20.83 5.40 0.12
N THR A 175 21.36 4.72 -0.89
CA THR A 175 22.60 5.14 -1.54
C THR A 175 22.38 6.43 -2.34
N SER A 176 23.44 7.20 -2.59
CA SER A 176 23.36 8.42 -3.42
C SER A 176 22.80 8.14 -4.81
N LYS A 177 23.07 6.95 -5.37
CA LYS A 177 22.50 6.50 -6.64
C LYS A 177 20.99 6.30 -6.53
N GLU A 178 20.51 5.55 -5.54
CA GLU A 178 19.06 5.35 -5.32
C GLU A 178 18.32 6.68 -5.10
N ILE A 179 18.92 7.62 -4.35
CA ILE A 179 18.33 8.95 -4.15
C ILE A 179 18.23 9.71 -5.49
N LYS A 180 19.30 9.71 -6.29
CA LYS A 180 19.32 10.38 -7.59
C LYS A 180 18.29 9.76 -8.53
N ASP A 181 18.24 8.44 -8.60
CA ASP A 181 17.32 7.72 -9.46
C ASP A 181 15.87 7.97 -9.02
N LEU A 182 15.58 8.02 -7.71
CA LEU A 182 14.26 8.36 -7.17
C LEU A 182 13.82 9.79 -7.51
N LYS A 183 14.74 10.75 -7.46
CA LYS A 183 14.45 12.16 -7.82
C LYS A 183 14.19 12.35 -9.31
N ASN A 184 14.70 11.44 -10.13
CA ASN A 184 14.56 11.46 -11.58
C ASN A 184 13.39 10.64 -12.11
N ILE A 185 12.58 10.02 -11.23
CA ILE A 185 11.36 9.36 -11.69
C ILE A 185 10.38 10.46 -12.11
N THR A 186 10.10 10.52 -13.40
CA THR A 186 9.16 11.48 -14.02
C THR A 186 7.72 11.16 -13.64
#